data_AF-A0A831TG21-F1
#
_entry.id   AF-A0A831TG21-F1
#
_cell.length_a   1.000
_cell.length_b   1.000
_cell.length_c   1.000
_cell.angle_alpha   90.00
_cell.angle_beta   90.00
_cell.angle_gamma   90.00
#
_symmetry.space_group_name_H-M   'P 1'
#
loop_
_entity.id
_entity.type
_entity.pdbx_description
1 polymer ?
#
loop_
_entity_poly.entity_id
_entity_poly.type
_entity_poly.pdbx_seq_one_letter_code
_entity_poly.pdbx_strand_id
1 'polypeptide(L)'
;MLTPETVEALEAFDARGARVLSVYLDLEAVRRGRAAHTVVFEDLVRQARERLDEPARAALAAEASRVRAWLAAGDPGGKGLAIFACTPRDLWRVERLRVPVRDHLAFEPAPDVAPLLELFDEYERYAVALVDKERARLFRVFVDQIEEVESFEDLVPGKHKQGGWSQARYQRHHEAHVYWHVQRAAEAIARLADQ
;
A
#
# COMPACT_ATOMS: atom_id res chain seq x y z
N MET A 1 -8.08 -2.71 -4.38
CA MET A 1 -7.06 -1.84 -3.76
C MET A 1 -7.09 -2.20 -2.30
N LEU A 2 -5.94 -2.46 -1.69
CA LEU A 2 -5.90 -2.71 -0.25
C LEU A 2 -6.32 -1.43 0.47
N THR A 3 -7.31 -1.55 1.35
CA THR A 3 -7.86 -0.44 2.15
C THR A 3 -7.85 -0.82 3.63
N PRO A 4 -7.75 0.15 4.57
CA PRO A 4 -7.87 -0.13 6.00
C PRO A 4 -9.15 -0.91 6.33
N GLU A 5 -10.27 -0.55 5.71
CA GLU A 5 -11.57 -1.20 5.90
C GLU A 5 -11.53 -2.68 5.47
N THR A 6 -10.73 -3.03 4.46
CA THR A 6 -10.49 -4.43 4.08
C THR A 6 -9.82 -5.20 5.21
N VAL A 7 -8.81 -4.62 5.85
CA VAL A 7 -8.07 -5.26 6.94
C VAL A 7 -8.96 -5.39 8.17
N GLU A 8 -9.68 -4.33 8.55
CA GLU A 8 -10.64 -4.35 9.65
C GLU A 8 -11.72 -5.44 9.45
N ALA A 9 -12.22 -5.61 8.22
CA ALA A 9 -13.18 -6.65 7.90
C ALA A 9 -12.59 -8.07 8.01
N LEU A 10 -11.30 -8.25 7.72
CA LEU A 10 -10.59 -9.52 7.91
C LEU A 10 -10.30 -9.79 9.39
N GLU A 11 -9.93 -8.78 10.18
CA GLU A 11 -9.73 -8.90 11.63
C GLU A 11 -11.02 -9.26 12.36
N ALA A 12 -12.14 -8.66 11.95
CA ALA A 12 -13.46 -8.94 12.52
C ALA A 12 -14.05 -10.30 12.08
N PHE A 13 -13.37 -11.05 11.20
CA PHE A 13 -13.90 -12.29 10.66
C PHE A 13 -13.86 -13.44 11.68
N ASP A 14 -15.03 -14.01 11.97
CA ASP A 14 -15.19 -15.17 12.85
C ASP A 14 -15.36 -16.48 12.05
N ALA A 15 -14.31 -17.32 12.12
CA ALA A 15 -14.28 -18.62 11.46
C ALA A 15 -15.15 -19.70 12.16
N ARG A 16 -15.72 -19.43 13.35
CA ARG A 16 -16.61 -20.35 14.09
C ARG A 16 -16.07 -21.78 14.21
N GLY A 17 -14.80 -21.91 14.58
CA GLY A 17 -14.13 -23.21 14.76
C GLY A 17 -13.56 -23.82 13.47
N ALA A 18 -13.80 -23.21 12.30
CA ALA A 18 -13.02 -23.49 11.10
C ALA A 18 -11.66 -22.79 11.14
N ARG A 19 -10.81 -23.08 10.16
CA ARG A 19 -9.53 -22.39 9.94
C ARG A 19 -9.57 -21.64 8.63
N VAL A 20 -8.88 -20.51 8.59
CA VAL A 20 -8.70 -19.63 7.46
C VAL A 20 -7.33 -19.88 6.86
N LEU A 21 -7.30 -20.16 5.57
CA LEU A 21 -6.09 -20.17 4.77
C LEU A 21 -5.76 -18.73 4.35
N SER A 22 -4.64 -18.21 4.84
CA SER A 22 -4.07 -16.91 4.48
C SER A 22 -2.79 -17.15 3.70
N VAL A 23 -2.71 -16.65 2.47
CA VAL A 23 -1.61 -16.91 1.53
C VAL A 23 -1.09 -15.58 1.01
N TYR A 24 0.22 -15.38 1.11
CA TYR A 24 0.94 -14.25 0.57
C TYR A 24 2.00 -14.75 -0.42
N LEU A 25 2.05 -14.15 -1.60
CA LEU A 25 3.01 -14.51 -2.64
C LEU A 25 3.69 -13.26 -3.21
N ASP A 26 5.02 -13.31 -3.28
CA ASP A 26 5.84 -12.34 -4.01
C ASP A 26 5.68 -12.59 -5.52
N LEU A 27 4.98 -11.71 -6.22
CA LEU A 27 4.83 -11.81 -7.67
C LEU A 27 5.96 -11.11 -8.42
N GLU A 28 6.73 -10.23 -7.79
CA GLU A 28 7.85 -9.50 -8.39
C GLU A 28 9.10 -10.38 -8.49
N ALA A 29 9.46 -11.08 -7.41
CA ALA A 29 10.54 -12.06 -7.43
C ALA A 29 10.26 -13.19 -8.45
N VAL A 30 8.99 -13.56 -8.56
CA VAL A 30 8.46 -14.62 -9.45
C VAL A 30 8.41 -14.21 -10.92
N ARG A 31 8.35 -12.91 -11.28
CA ARG A 31 8.31 -12.48 -12.70
C ARG A 31 9.54 -12.91 -13.53
N ARG A 32 10.60 -13.41 -12.88
CA ARG A 32 11.72 -14.10 -13.55
C ARG A 32 11.38 -15.50 -14.09
N GLY A 33 10.20 -16.06 -13.77
CA GLY A 33 9.64 -17.27 -14.37
C GLY A 33 8.16 -17.47 -14.03
N ARG A 34 7.26 -17.47 -15.03
CA ARG A 34 5.79 -17.53 -14.91
C ARG A 34 5.22 -18.62 -13.97
N ALA A 35 5.94 -19.72 -13.77
CA ALA A 35 5.52 -20.84 -12.90
C ALA A 35 5.99 -20.71 -11.44
N ALA A 36 6.80 -19.70 -11.10
CA ALA A 36 7.46 -19.68 -9.80
C ALA A 36 6.50 -19.44 -8.62
N HIS A 37 5.45 -18.62 -8.76
CA HIS A 37 4.48 -18.43 -7.67
C HIS A 37 3.66 -19.70 -7.37
N THR A 38 3.32 -20.49 -8.40
CA THR A 38 2.64 -21.76 -8.20
C THR A 38 3.54 -22.75 -7.47
N VAL A 39 4.84 -22.82 -7.85
CA VAL A 39 5.81 -23.69 -7.17
C VAL A 39 6.01 -23.28 -5.71
N VAL A 40 6.17 -21.98 -5.45
CA VAL A 40 6.27 -21.44 -4.08
C VAL A 40 5.02 -21.77 -3.28
N PHE A 41 3.83 -21.56 -3.85
CA PHE A 41 2.57 -21.90 -3.20
C PHE A 41 2.49 -23.39 -2.85
N GLU A 42 2.87 -24.30 -3.76
CA GLU A 42 2.89 -25.74 -3.46
C GLU A 42 3.87 -26.09 -2.34
N ASP A 43 5.03 -25.43 -2.30
CA ASP A 43 6.00 -25.65 -1.24
C ASP A 43 5.48 -25.16 0.13
N LEU A 44 4.86 -23.98 0.17
CA LEU A 44 4.21 -23.45 1.38
C LEU A 44 3.10 -24.38 1.88
N VAL A 45 2.26 -24.89 0.98
CA VAL A 45 1.21 -25.86 1.33
C VAL A 45 1.81 -27.15 1.87
N ARG A 46 2.88 -27.66 1.26
CA ARG A 46 3.60 -28.85 1.74
C ARG A 46 4.12 -28.63 3.16
N GLN A 47 4.82 -27.53 3.41
CA GLN A 47 5.38 -27.18 4.72
C GLN A 47 4.28 -27.05 5.79
N ALA A 48 3.15 -26.42 5.45
CA ALA A 48 2.03 -26.29 6.40
C ALA A 48 1.42 -27.65 6.74
N ARG A 49 1.24 -28.55 5.75
CA ARG A 49 0.68 -29.89 5.98
C ARG A 49 1.50 -30.75 6.94
N GLU A 50 2.83 -30.58 6.95
CA GLU A 50 3.73 -31.33 7.84
C GLU A 50 3.48 -31.04 9.33
N ARG A 51 2.91 -29.86 9.65
CA ARG A 51 2.64 -29.40 11.02
C ARG A 51 1.21 -29.68 11.49
N LEU A 52 0.38 -30.29 10.63
CA LEU A 52 -1.05 -30.49 10.87
C LEU A 52 -1.38 -31.96 11.14
N ASP A 53 -2.48 -32.18 11.87
CA ASP A 53 -3.12 -33.48 12.03
C ASP A 53 -3.97 -33.83 10.80
N GLU A 54 -4.42 -35.08 10.70
CA GLU A 54 -5.11 -35.57 9.50
C GLU A 54 -6.40 -34.80 9.14
N PRO A 55 -7.28 -34.45 10.11
CA PRO A 55 -8.44 -33.60 9.83
C PRO A 55 -8.06 -32.22 9.29
N ALA A 56 -7.08 -31.54 9.89
CA ALA A 56 -6.65 -30.23 9.42
C ALA A 56 -5.92 -30.30 8.08
N ARG A 57 -5.20 -31.38 7.77
CA ARG A 57 -4.59 -31.61 6.46
C ARG A 57 -5.64 -31.70 5.35
N ALA A 58 -6.74 -32.41 5.60
CA ALA A 58 -7.85 -32.51 4.64
C ALA A 58 -8.52 -31.15 4.43
N ALA A 59 -8.76 -30.40 5.50
CA ALA A 59 -9.32 -29.04 5.42
C ALA A 59 -8.39 -28.08 4.66
N LEU A 60 -7.09 -28.08 4.96
CA LEU A 60 -6.09 -27.29 4.24
C LEU A 60 -6.05 -27.68 2.75
N ALA A 61 -6.10 -28.97 2.42
CA ALA A 61 -6.09 -29.44 1.03
C ALA A 61 -7.31 -28.94 0.24
N ALA A 62 -8.49 -28.88 0.86
CA ALA A 62 -9.69 -28.32 0.25
C ALA A 62 -9.52 -26.82 -0.07
N GLU A 63 -9.11 -26.01 0.91
CA GLU A 63 -8.90 -24.57 0.69
C GLU A 63 -7.77 -24.31 -0.31
N ALA A 64 -6.66 -25.04 -0.22
CA ALA A 64 -5.54 -24.94 -1.14
C ALA A 64 -5.95 -25.29 -2.58
N SER A 65 -6.85 -26.26 -2.78
CA SER A 65 -7.33 -26.61 -4.12
C SER A 65 -8.08 -25.45 -4.78
N ARG A 66 -8.83 -24.67 -4.00
CA ARG A 66 -9.50 -23.46 -4.48
C ARG A 66 -8.49 -22.38 -4.89
N VAL A 67 -7.44 -22.18 -4.08
CA VAL A 67 -6.34 -21.26 -4.41
C VAL A 67 -5.60 -21.68 -5.68
N ARG A 68 -5.28 -22.98 -5.84
CA ARG A 68 -4.69 -23.53 -7.07
C ARG A 68 -5.53 -23.23 -8.30
N ALA A 69 -6.83 -23.51 -8.23
CA ALA A 69 -7.74 -23.28 -9.35
C ALA A 69 -7.77 -21.79 -9.75
N TRP A 70 -7.73 -20.88 -8.78
CA TRP A 70 -7.67 -19.45 -9.05
C TRP A 70 -6.33 -19.02 -9.68
N LEU A 71 -5.20 -19.49 -9.14
CA LEU A 71 -3.86 -19.21 -9.68
C LEU A 71 -3.69 -19.77 -11.10
N ALA A 72 -4.30 -20.91 -11.41
CA ALA A 72 -4.25 -21.53 -12.73
C ALA A 72 -5.13 -20.81 -13.77
N ALA A 73 -6.13 -20.03 -13.33
CA ALA A 73 -7.11 -19.39 -14.22
C ALA A 73 -6.54 -18.20 -15.01
N GLY A 74 -5.42 -17.62 -14.58
CA GLY A 74 -4.80 -16.50 -15.30
C GLY A 74 -3.68 -15.83 -14.53
N ASP A 75 -3.18 -14.72 -15.07
CA ASP A 75 -2.18 -13.89 -14.40
C ASP A 75 -2.80 -13.21 -13.16
N PRO A 76 -2.27 -13.46 -11.96
CA PRO A 76 -2.77 -12.82 -10.75
C PRO A 76 -2.70 -11.28 -10.82
N GLY A 77 -1.71 -10.71 -11.53
CA GLY A 77 -1.44 -9.28 -11.59
C GLY A 77 -0.95 -8.68 -10.27
N GLY A 78 -0.33 -7.49 -10.33
CA GLY A 78 0.28 -6.86 -9.14
C GLY A 78 1.72 -7.34 -8.86
N LYS A 79 2.37 -6.73 -7.86
CA LYS A 79 3.72 -7.11 -7.39
C LYS A 79 3.68 -8.10 -6.24
N GLY A 80 2.58 -8.13 -5.50
CA GLY A 80 2.32 -9.11 -4.45
C GLY A 80 0.85 -9.55 -4.50
N LEU A 81 0.55 -10.62 -3.79
CA LEU A 81 -0.77 -11.21 -3.74
C LEU A 81 -1.07 -11.67 -2.32
N ALA A 82 -2.24 -11.33 -1.81
CA ALA A 82 -2.80 -11.88 -0.59
C ALA A 82 -4.14 -12.58 -0.89
N ILE A 83 -4.31 -13.80 -0.41
CA ILE A 83 -5.56 -14.57 -0.56
C ILE A 83 -5.99 -15.10 0.80
N PHE A 84 -7.26 -14.88 1.13
CA PHE A 84 -7.91 -15.44 2.32
C PHE A 84 -9.06 -16.35 1.90
N ALA A 85 -9.03 -17.60 2.35
CA ALA A 85 -10.01 -18.62 2.01
C ALA A 85 -10.48 -19.37 3.25
N CYS A 86 -11.80 -19.45 3.42
CA CYS A 86 -12.45 -20.30 4.41
C CYS A 86 -13.82 -20.70 3.87
N THR A 87 -13.87 -21.83 3.16
CA THR A 87 -15.10 -22.33 2.54
C THR A 87 -16.22 -22.63 3.55
N PRO A 88 -15.98 -23.17 4.75
CA PRO A 88 -17.03 -23.39 5.75
C PRO A 88 -17.75 -22.12 6.23
N ARG A 89 -17.18 -20.94 5.93
CA ARG A 89 -17.66 -19.63 6.40
C ARG A 89 -17.76 -18.62 5.24
N ASP A 90 -17.80 -19.13 4.01
CA ASP A 90 -17.96 -18.35 2.76
C ASP A 90 -16.94 -17.21 2.58
N LEU A 91 -15.74 -17.35 3.14
CA LEU A 91 -14.66 -16.39 2.93
C LEU A 91 -13.90 -16.72 1.65
N TRP A 92 -13.88 -15.75 0.74
CA TRP A 92 -12.96 -15.72 -0.39
C TRP A 92 -12.61 -14.28 -0.71
N ARG A 93 -11.39 -13.89 -0.37
CA ARG A 93 -10.85 -12.55 -0.61
C ARG A 93 -9.52 -12.68 -1.31
N VAL A 94 -9.35 -11.84 -2.32
CA VAL A 94 -8.11 -11.77 -3.11
C VAL A 94 -7.72 -10.31 -3.22
N GLU A 95 -6.58 -9.97 -2.64
CA GLU A 95 -6.01 -8.65 -2.69
C GLU A 95 -4.75 -8.65 -3.54
N ARG A 96 -4.79 -7.88 -4.64
CA ARG A 96 -3.63 -7.63 -5.49
C ARG A 96 -2.86 -6.46 -4.91
N LEU A 97 -1.62 -6.73 -4.51
CA LEU A 97 -0.75 -5.77 -3.87
C LEU A 97 0.17 -5.14 -4.89
N ARG A 98 0.46 -3.86 -4.69
CA ARG A 98 1.29 -3.06 -5.60
C ARG A 98 2.76 -3.01 -5.19
N VAL A 99 3.06 -3.62 -4.05
CA VAL A 99 4.39 -3.86 -3.50
C VAL A 99 4.60 -5.36 -3.36
N PRO A 100 5.85 -5.84 -3.46
CA PRO A 100 6.16 -7.24 -3.17
C PRO A 100 5.87 -7.53 -1.69
N VAL A 101 5.52 -8.78 -1.40
CA VAL A 101 5.32 -9.28 -0.04
C VAL A 101 6.15 -10.54 0.14
N ARG A 102 6.51 -10.87 1.38
CA ARG A 102 7.18 -12.13 1.65
C ARG A 102 6.24 -13.30 1.40
N ASP A 103 6.75 -14.35 0.79
CA ASP A 103 6.04 -15.61 0.62
C ASP A 103 5.68 -16.18 1.99
N HIS A 104 4.39 -16.35 2.26
CA HIS A 104 3.89 -16.78 3.56
C HIS A 104 2.56 -17.52 3.43
N LEU A 105 2.37 -18.51 4.30
CA LEU A 105 1.11 -19.25 4.38
C LEU A 105 0.81 -19.54 5.84
N ALA A 106 -0.36 -19.09 6.28
CA ALA A 106 -0.94 -19.41 7.57
C ALA A 106 -2.26 -20.16 7.37
N PHE A 107 -2.53 -21.13 8.23
CA PHE A 107 -3.81 -21.82 8.27
C PHE A 107 -4.31 -21.78 9.70
N GLU A 108 -5.04 -20.76 10.10
CA GLU A 108 -5.27 -20.44 11.52
C GLU A 108 -6.75 -20.17 11.82
N PRO A 109 -7.21 -20.18 13.09
CA PRO A 109 -8.61 -19.89 13.44
C PRO A 109 -9.10 -18.48 13.03
N ALA A 110 -8.20 -17.56 12.70
CA ALA A 110 -8.51 -16.22 12.20
C ALA A 110 -7.64 -15.92 10.96
N PRO A 111 -8.07 -14.98 10.09
CA PRO A 111 -7.22 -14.50 9.00
C PRO A 111 -5.92 -13.91 9.54
N ASP A 112 -4.79 -14.30 8.95
CA ASP A 112 -3.50 -13.74 9.33
C ASP A 112 -3.28 -12.43 8.56
N VAL A 113 -3.65 -11.32 9.19
CA VAL A 113 -3.54 -9.97 8.63
C VAL A 113 -2.21 -9.28 8.94
N ALA A 114 -1.36 -9.87 9.77
CA ALA A 114 -0.12 -9.23 10.22
C ALA A 114 0.76 -8.75 9.05
N PRO A 115 0.96 -9.53 7.96
CA PRO A 115 1.70 -9.04 6.80
C PRO A 115 1.04 -7.85 6.09
N LEU A 116 -0.28 -7.68 6.15
CA LEU A 116 -0.95 -6.50 5.59
C LEU A 116 -0.75 -5.28 6.49
N LEU A 117 -0.80 -5.45 7.81
CA LEU A 117 -0.55 -4.37 8.77
C LEU A 117 0.90 -3.85 8.65
N GLU A 118 1.87 -4.75 8.51
CA GLU A 118 3.28 -4.38 8.26
C GLU A 118 3.42 -3.52 6.99
N LEU A 119 2.62 -3.77 5.94
CA LEU A 119 2.63 -2.92 4.75
C LEU A 119 2.01 -1.53 4.99
N PHE A 120 1.01 -1.41 5.86
CA PHE A 120 0.46 -0.11 6.20
C PHE A 120 1.46 0.71 7.03
N ASP A 121 2.20 0.06 7.91
CA ASP A 121 3.27 0.70 8.70
C ASP A 121 4.49 1.07 7.83
N GLU A 122 4.92 0.19 6.92
CA GLU A 122 6.09 0.45 6.06
C GLU A 122 5.81 1.50 4.96
N TYR A 123 4.56 1.56 4.48
CA TYR A 123 4.13 2.50 3.45
C TYR A 123 3.14 3.53 4.00
N GLU A 124 3.48 4.14 5.14
CA GLU A 124 2.74 5.27 5.72
C GLU A 124 2.38 6.29 4.64
N ARG A 125 1.17 6.86 4.75
CA ARG A 125 0.76 7.96 3.87
C ARG A 125 1.65 9.16 4.18
N TYR A 126 2.37 9.65 3.19
CA TYR A 126 3.14 10.89 3.33
C TYR A 126 2.70 11.93 2.30
N ALA A 127 2.70 13.19 2.73
CA ALA A 127 2.48 14.33 1.85
C ALA A 127 3.83 14.86 1.35
N VAL A 128 3.91 15.22 0.08
CA VAL A 128 5.08 15.85 -0.54
C VAL A 128 4.65 17.21 -1.09
N ALA A 129 5.37 18.29 -0.77
CA ALA A 129 5.19 19.57 -1.43
C ALA A 129 6.42 19.92 -2.28
N LEU A 130 6.19 20.24 -3.55
CA LEU A 130 7.16 20.88 -4.43
C LEU A 130 6.87 22.38 -4.42
N VAL A 131 7.78 23.17 -3.88
CA VAL A 131 7.61 24.62 -3.68
C VAL A 131 8.75 25.35 -4.37
N ASP A 132 8.42 26.28 -5.27
CA ASP A 132 9.35 27.28 -5.78
C ASP A 132 9.03 28.66 -5.15
N LYS A 133 9.54 29.75 -5.73
CA LYS A 133 9.32 31.09 -5.18
C LYS A 133 7.89 31.60 -5.33
N GLU A 134 7.11 31.08 -6.28
CA GLU A 134 5.79 31.58 -6.67
C GLU A 134 4.77 30.47 -6.95
N ARG A 135 5.17 29.20 -7.05
CA ARG A 135 4.31 28.04 -7.31
C ARG A 135 4.53 26.95 -6.28
N ALA A 136 3.45 26.31 -5.87
CA ALA A 136 3.45 25.13 -5.03
C ALA A 136 2.56 24.03 -5.62
N ARG A 137 3.01 22.78 -5.52
CA ARG A 137 2.25 21.57 -5.87
C ARG A 137 2.35 20.57 -4.73
N LEU A 138 1.22 20.06 -4.28
CA LEU A 138 1.12 19.16 -3.13
C LEU A 138 0.61 17.80 -3.60
N PHE A 139 1.29 16.77 -3.14
CA PHE A 139 1.03 15.38 -3.50
C PHE A 139 0.75 14.57 -2.25
N ARG A 140 -0.21 13.66 -2.36
CA ARG A 140 -0.38 12.56 -1.43
C ARG A 140 0.28 11.33 -2.02
N VAL A 141 1.16 10.71 -1.24
CA VAL A 141 1.84 9.50 -1.62
C VAL A 141 1.38 8.37 -0.71
N PHE A 142 0.91 7.29 -1.32
CA PHE A 142 0.53 6.08 -0.61
C PHE A 142 0.95 4.86 -1.41
N VAL A 143 1.82 4.03 -0.82
CA VAL A 143 2.37 2.82 -1.43
C VAL A 143 3.08 3.14 -2.76
N ASP A 144 2.37 3.08 -3.89
CA ASP A 144 2.88 3.33 -5.24
C ASP A 144 2.09 4.43 -5.99
N GLN A 145 1.17 5.09 -5.30
CA GLN A 145 0.35 6.14 -5.88
C GLN A 145 0.88 7.49 -5.48
N ILE A 146 1.09 8.34 -6.48
CA ILE A 146 1.34 9.76 -6.30
C ILE A 146 0.13 10.47 -6.90
N GLU A 147 -0.65 11.12 -6.05
CA GLU A 147 -1.81 11.90 -6.44
C GLU A 147 -1.51 13.39 -6.17
N GLU A 148 -1.63 14.24 -7.18
CA GLU A 148 -1.58 15.69 -6.99
C GLU A 148 -2.93 16.15 -6.42
N VAL A 149 -2.92 16.66 -5.18
CA VAL A 149 -4.13 17.02 -4.44
C VAL A 149 -4.43 18.51 -4.58
N GLU A 150 -3.39 19.34 -4.59
CA GLU A 150 -3.53 20.79 -4.66
C GLU A 150 -2.36 21.42 -5.43
N SER A 151 -2.64 22.47 -6.20
CA SER A 151 -1.63 23.28 -6.87
C SER A 151 -2.04 24.76 -6.84
N PHE A 152 -1.12 25.65 -6.52
CA PHE A 152 -1.39 27.09 -6.54
C PHE A 152 -0.17 27.92 -6.93
N GLU A 153 -0.45 29.13 -7.41
CA GLU A 153 0.53 30.14 -7.80
C GLU A 153 0.19 31.46 -7.11
N ASP A 154 1.20 32.13 -6.54
CA ASP A 154 1.10 33.43 -5.88
C ASP A 154 1.93 34.46 -6.64
N LEU A 155 1.49 35.71 -6.64
CA LEU A 155 2.17 36.77 -7.40
C LEU A 155 3.39 37.27 -6.63
N VAL A 156 4.58 36.83 -7.04
CA VAL A 156 5.85 37.29 -6.46
C VAL A 156 6.53 38.29 -7.38
N PRO A 157 6.67 39.57 -6.98
CA PRO A 157 7.33 40.58 -7.80
C PRO A 157 8.74 40.16 -8.19
N GLY A 158 9.10 40.27 -9.46
CA GLY A 158 10.42 39.90 -9.96
C GLY A 158 11.56 40.70 -9.32
N LYS A 159 12.75 40.08 -9.21
CA LYS A 159 13.96 40.81 -8.81
C LYS A 159 14.42 41.72 -9.95
N HIS A 160 14.34 43.03 -9.76
CA HIS A 160 14.92 44.00 -10.69
C HIS A 160 16.39 44.29 -10.32
N LYS A 161 17.30 44.23 -11.29
CA LYS A 161 18.73 44.59 -11.12
C LYS A 161 19.03 46.08 -11.31
N GLN A 162 18.02 46.95 -11.44
CA GLN A 162 18.24 48.40 -11.55
C GLN A 162 18.56 48.98 -10.17
N GLY A 163 19.82 49.40 -9.98
CA GLY A 163 20.35 49.93 -8.73
C GLY A 163 19.81 51.32 -8.38
N GLY A 164 19.65 51.57 -7.09
CA GLY A 164 19.24 52.86 -6.52
C GLY A 164 18.91 52.75 -5.03
N TRP A 165 18.72 53.89 -4.37
CA TRP A 165 18.44 54.02 -2.92
C TRP A 165 17.24 53.19 -2.40
N SER A 166 16.38 52.70 -3.30
CA SER A 166 15.21 51.87 -2.99
C SER A 166 15.42 50.37 -3.16
N GLN A 167 16.60 49.90 -3.55
CA GLN A 167 16.85 48.47 -3.86
C GLN A 167 16.59 47.56 -2.65
N ALA A 168 17.02 47.97 -1.45
CA ALA A 168 16.76 47.24 -0.21
C ALA A 168 15.26 47.11 0.12
N ARG A 169 14.43 48.09 -0.28
CA ARG A 169 12.98 48.06 -0.09
C ARG A 169 12.31 47.07 -1.04
N TYR A 170 12.71 47.06 -2.32
CA TYR A 170 12.20 46.09 -3.30
C TYR A 170 12.62 44.67 -2.96
N GLN A 171 13.85 44.48 -2.49
CA GLN A 171 14.35 43.18 -2.04
C GLN A 171 13.53 42.66 -0.84
N ARG A 172 13.30 43.50 0.19
CA ARG A 172 12.44 43.15 1.33
C ARG A 172 11.01 42.83 0.93
N HIS A 173 10.44 43.59 0.00
CA HIS A 173 9.10 43.34 -0.51
C HIS A 173 9.04 41.99 -1.24
N HIS A 174 10.00 41.71 -2.13
CA HIS A 174 10.11 40.41 -2.78
C HIS A 174 10.25 39.26 -1.77
N GLU A 175 11.15 39.38 -0.78
CA GLU A 175 11.35 38.39 0.27
C GLU A 175 10.07 38.15 1.10
N ALA A 176 9.29 39.19 1.38
CA ALA A 176 8.01 39.06 2.07
C ALA A 176 6.99 38.24 1.27
N HIS A 177 6.88 38.49 -0.04
CA HIS A 177 5.98 37.72 -0.91
C HIS A 177 6.40 36.25 -1.01
N VAL A 178 7.70 35.97 -1.13
CA VAL A 178 8.21 34.59 -1.08
C VAL A 178 7.91 33.94 0.27
N TYR A 179 8.11 34.65 1.38
CA TYR A 179 7.81 34.13 2.72
C TYR A 179 6.34 33.75 2.88
N TRP A 180 5.41 34.61 2.43
CA TRP A 180 3.99 34.32 2.48
C TRP A 180 3.60 33.12 1.62
N HIS A 181 4.17 32.99 0.42
CA HIS A 181 3.95 31.83 -0.44
C HIS A 181 4.40 30.52 0.25
N VAL A 182 5.60 30.52 0.81
CA VAL A 182 6.14 29.35 1.53
C VAL A 182 5.32 29.04 2.78
N GLN A 183 4.86 30.05 3.53
CA GLN A 183 4.00 29.85 4.70
C GLN A 183 2.66 29.21 4.30
N ARG A 184 2.02 29.70 3.23
CA ARG A 184 0.80 29.10 2.69
C ARG A 184 1.01 27.64 2.29
N ALA A 185 2.13 27.31 1.65
CA ALA A 185 2.48 25.94 1.30
C ALA A 185 2.70 25.05 2.53
N ALA A 186 3.34 25.57 3.57
CA ALA A 186 3.52 24.87 4.84
C ALA A 186 2.17 24.59 5.55
N GLU A 187 1.27 25.57 5.55
CA GLU A 187 -0.08 25.39 6.11
C GLU A 187 -0.90 24.37 5.30
N ALA A 188 -0.77 24.39 3.96
CA ALA A 188 -1.47 23.46 3.08
C ALA A 188 -0.97 22.01 3.25
N ILE A 189 0.35 21.80 3.36
CA ILE A 189 0.89 20.45 3.57
C ILE A 189 0.57 19.92 4.97
N ALA A 190 0.54 20.78 6.01
CA ALA A 190 0.13 20.38 7.35
C ALA A 190 -1.32 19.88 7.37
N ARG A 191 -2.25 20.60 6.73
CA ARG A 191 -3.65 20.16 6.60
C ARG A 191 -3.80 18.83 5.87
N LEU A 192 -2.90 18.51 4.95
CA LEU A 192 -2.89 17.23 4.24
C LEU A 192 -2.32 16.09 5.08
N ALA A 193 -1.39 16.37 5.98
CA ALA A 193 -0.80 15.38 6.88
C ALA A 193 -1.74 15.00 8.04
N ASP A 194 -2.65 15.91 8.42
CA ASP A 194 -3.66 15.69 9.47
C ASP A 194 -4.90 14.89 9.01
N GLN A 195 -4.94 14.43 7.75
CA GLN A 195 -6.06 13.69 7.11
C GLN A 195 -5.68 12.23 6.81
#